data_AF-A0A075P0R1-F1
#
_entry.id   AF-A0A075P0R1-F1
#
_cell.length_a   1.000
_cell.length_b   1.000
_cell.length_c   1.000
_cell.angle_alpha   90.00
_cell.angle_beta   90.00
_cell.angle_gamma   90.00
#
_symmetry.space_group_name_H-M   'P 1'
#
loop_
_entity.id
_entity.type
_entity.pdbx_description
1 polymer ?
#
loop_
_entity_poly.entity_id
_entity_poly.type
_entity_poly.pdbx_seq_one_letter_code
_entity_poly.pdbx_strand_id
1 'polypeptide(L)'
;MLNAINHFVSRGTKRHYDDETNRRIIVINLFSAVGTSITFVLGIRALFSQDHTLAFTLFIASILFALSQAVQVSSGTAKGRIISVTLLITCLMMLMATLIITGGNASTGPLWIYTVPPVTMFFAGFRRGLFTLSGFTAIIVALLFSPNDALLLTTYTYEFKTRLLYSFLTVSFLSAFYEYSRQKSYDTAVFLSEKFEKQALHDSLTHLLNRRGGQQQLEQEYSRLQRSKKPFAIALADIDRFKSINDALGHEVGDEVLKRVAGKLNSRLRGQDVLSRWGGEEFLFIYPETDEANAMSAAEQVRKLLDESPVVINGQTRNVTISIGVTELTPSTSLSDALIKADKALYKAKDSGRNQVIAASSL
;
A
#
# COMPACT_ATOMS: atom_id res chain seq x y z
N MET A 1 -31.99 4.02 1.76
CA MET A 1 -31.23 4.57 2.92
C MET A 1 -29.74 4.20 2.87
N LEU A 2 -29.37 2.91 2.77
CA LEU A 2 -27.97 2.46 2.68
C LEU A 2 -27.15 3.11 1.55
N ASN A 3 -27.72 3.26 0.34
CA ASN A 3 -27.01 3.90 -0.79
C ASN A 3 -26.70 5.39 -0.55
N ALA A 4 -27.56 6.11 0.16
CA ALA A 4 -27.35 7.52 0.49
C ALA A 4 -26.25 7.69 1.55
N ILE A 5 -26.20 6.79 2.54
CA ILE A 5 -25.15 6.76 3.57
C ILE A 5 -23.81 6.42 2.93
N ASN A 6 -23.76 5.38 2.09
CA ASN A 6 -22.54 5.00 1.39
C ASN A 6 -22.02 6.14 0.51
N HIS A 7 -22.88 6.78 -0.27
CA HIS A 7 -22.50 7.91 -1.10
C HIS A 7 -22.00 9.11 -0.28
N PHE A 8 -22.61 9.38 0.87
CA PHE A 8 -22.20 10.47 1.76
C PHE A 8 -20.82 10.19 2.39
N VAL A 9 -20.62 8.99 2.93
CA VAL A 9 -19.37 8.60 3.60
C VAL A 9 -18.22 8.50 2.61
N SER A 10 -18.47 8.08 1.37
CA SER A 10 -17.44 8.00 0.33
C SER A 10 -17.10 9.33 -0.35
N ARG A 11 -17.73 10.46 0.05
CA ARG A 11 -17.43 11.77 -0.57
C ARG A 11 -15.96 12.15 -0.38
N GLY A 12 -15.33 12.60 -1.46
CA GLY A 12 -13.92 12.98 -1.46
C GLY A 12 -12.93 11.83 -1.69
N THR A 13 -13.38 10.57 -1.70
CA THR A 13 -12.54 9.44 -2.11
C THR A 13 -12.24 9.50 -3.62
N LYS A 14 -11.05 9.04 -4.02
CA LYS A 14 -10.63 8.99 -5.42
C LYS A 14 -9.92 7.68 -5.70
N ARG A 15 -10.10 7.14 -6.92
CA ARG A 15 -9.45 5.90 -7.36
C ARG A 15 -7.92 5.96 -7.38
N HIS A 16 -7.33 7.15 -7.49
CA HIS A 16 -5.87 7.31 -7.50
C HIS A 16 -5.26 7.32 -6.09
N TYR A 17 -6.06 7.55 -5.04
CA TYR A 17 -5.58 7.50 -3.67
C TYR A 17 -5.35 6.05 -3.25
N ASP A 18 -4.34 5.84 -2.43
CA ASP A 18 -4.12 4.58 -1.73
C ASP A 18 -5.30 4.26 -0.79
N ASP A 19 -5.49 2.96 -0.53
CA ASP A 19 -6.60 2.47 0.28
C ASP A 19 -6.61 3.07 1.68
N GLU A 20 -5.44 3.35 2.26
CA GLU A 20 -5.34 3.98 3.56
C GLU A 20 -5.86 5.43 3.55
N THR A 21 -5.51 6.24 2.54
CA THR A 21 -6.05 7.60 2.39
C THR A 21 -7.56 7.58 2.21
N ASN A 22 -8.08 6.71 1.33
CA ASN A 22 -9.53 6.59 1.13
C ASN A 22 -10.25 6.15 2.41
N ARG A 23 -9.68 5.19 3.16
CA ARG A 23 -10.20 4.78 4.47
C ARG A 23 -10.23 5.95 5.46
N ARG A 24 -9.16 6.75 5.54
CA ARG A 24 -9.12 7.92 6.43
C ARG A 24 -10.19 8.95 6.07
N ILE A 25 -10.40 9.22 4.78
CA ILE A 25 -11.46 10.14 4.31
C ILE A 25 -12.84 9.67 4.78
N ILE A 26 -13.15 8.40 4.56
CA ILE A 26 -14.42 7.77 4.96
C ILE A 26 -14.64 7.93 6.47
N VAL A 27 -13.61 7.63 7.27
CA VAL A 27 -13.75 7.69 8.74
C VAL A 27 -13.91 9.12 9.23
N ILE A 28 -13.20 10.11 8.66
CA ILE A 28 -13.42 11.54 8.99
C ILE A 28 -14.88 11.94 8.69
N ASN A 29 -15.40 11.61 7.49
CA ASN A 29 -16.77 11.92 7.12
C ASN A 29 -17.78 11.33 8.11
N LEU A 30 -17.55 10.11 8.58
CA LEU A 30 -18.39 9.45 9.56
C LEU A 30 -18.35 10.18 10.92
N PHE A 31 -17.16 10.47 11.45
CA PHE A 31 -17.02 11.15 12.73
C PHE A 31 -17.57 12.58 12.69
N SER A 32 -17.32 13.33 11.62
CA SER A 32 -17.90 14.66 11.44
C SER A 32 -19.43 14.60 11.39
N ALA A 33 -20.01 13.61 10.70
CA ALA A 33 -21.47 13.47 10.62
C ALA A 33 -22.10 13.04 11.95
N VAL A 34 -21.48 12.10 12.66
CA VAL A 34 -21.92 11.70 14.01
C VAL A 34 -21.82 12.88 14.98
N GLY A 35 -20.69 13.60 14.98
CA GLY A 35 -20.48 14.79 15.80
C GLY A 35 -21.51 15.87 15.50
N THR A 36 -21.74 16.20 14.23
CA THR A 36 -22.76 17.16 13.78
C THR A 36 -24.15 16.74 14.25
N SER A 37 -24.53 15.48 14.02
CA SER A 37 -25.87 14.98 14.34
C SER A 37 -26.14 14.99 15.85
N ILE A 38 -25.20 14.49 16.65
CA ILE A 38 -25.35 14.42 18.12
C ILE A 38 -25.40 15.82 18.70
N THR A 39 -24.46 16.70 18.34
CA THR A 39 -24.42 18.06 18.88
C THR A 39 -25.64 18.87 18.45
N PHE A 40 -26.13 18.73 17.22
CA PHE A 40 -27.35 19.39 16.76
C PHE A 40 -28.59 18.94 17.55
N VAL A 41 -28.79 17.63 17.73
CA VAL A 41 -29.92 17.09 18.51
C VAL A 41 -29.85 17.50 19.97
N LEU A 42 -28.67 17.45 20.58
CA LEU A 42 -28.47 17.91 21.96
C LEU A 42 -28.68 19.43 22.08
N GLY A 43 -28.32 20.21 21.06
CA GLY A 43 -28.57 21.65 21.01
C GLY A 43 -30.06 21.98 20.97
N ILE A 44 -30.85 21.24 20.19
CA ILE A 44 -32.32 21.35 20.19
C ILE A 44 -32.88 21.00 21.58
N ARG A 45 -32.40 19.92 22.20
CA ARG A 45 -32.84 19.54 23.55
C ARG A 45 -32.50 20.63 24.58
N ALA A 46 -31.32 21.22 24.50
CA ALA A 46 -30.89 22.31 25.38
C ALA A 46 -31.79 23.56 25.22
N LEU A 47 -32.24 23.85 23.99
CA LEU A 47 -33.19 24.92 23.73
C LEU A 47 -34.55 24.64 24.39
N PHE A 48 -35.05 23.40 24.33
CA PHE A 48 -36.28 23.01 25.03
C PHE A 48 -36.15 23.09 26.55
N SER A 49 -34.96 22.84 27.10
CA SER A 49 -34.69 23.03 28.53
C SER A 49 -34.37 24.48 28.91
N GLN A 50 -34.54 25.45 28.01
CA GLN A 50 -34.24 26.88 28.22
C GLN A 50 -32.78 27.16 28.60
N ASP A 51 -31.85 26.25 28.28
CA ASP A 51 -30.41 26.44 28.48
C ASP A 51 -29.79 26.97 27.19
N HIS A 52 -29.95 28.28 26.98
CA HIS A 52 -29.52 28.96 25.75
C HIS A 52 -28.00 28.93 25.56
N THR A 53 -27.23 28.97 26.65
CA THR A 53 -25.76 28.92 26.61
C THR A 53 -25.30 27.58 26.07
N LEU A 54 -25.81 26.47 26.64
CA LEU A 54 -25.48 25.13 26.18
C LEU A 54 -25.95 24.89 24.74
N ALA A 55 -27.16 25.34 24.40
CA ALA A 55 -27.69 25.23 23.04
C ALA A 55 -26.77 25.92 22.01
N PHE A 56 -26.34 27.15 22.30
CA PHE A 56 -25.46 27.91 21.41
C PHE A 56 -24.09 27.25 21.24
N THR A 57 -23.47 26.78 22.32
CA THR A 57 -22.20 26.03 22.27
C THR A 57 -22.32 24.77 21.40
N LEU A 58 -23.41 24.00 21.56
CA LEU A 58 -23.63 22.77 20.80
C LEU A 58 -23.90 23.06 19.31
N PHE A 59 -24.64 24.12 18.97
CA PHE A 59 -24.84 24.51 17.58
C PHE A 59 -23.55 24.99 16.91
N ILE A 60 -22.71 25.76 17.61
CA ILE A 60 -21.38 26.13 17.08
C ILE A 60 -20.55 24.87 16.82
N ALA A 61 -20.49 23.94 17.77
CA ALA A 61 -19.74 22.70 17.59
C ALA A 61 -20.27 21.89 16.40
N SER A 62 -21.60 21.81 16.23
CA SER A 62 -22.23 21.18 15.07
C SER A 62 -21.78 21.81 13.75
N ILE A 63 -21.72 23.14 13.68
CA ILE A 63 -21.25 23.87 12.49
C ILE A 63 -19.78 23.59 12.23
N LEU A 64 -18.93 23.58 13.27
CA LEU A 64 -17.50 23.31 13.13
C LEU A 64 -17.23 21.86 12.69
N PHE A 65 -17.98 20.87 13.19
CA PHE A 65 -17.90 19.49 12.70
C PHE A 65 -18.33 19.40 11.23
N ALA A 66 -19.42 20.07 10.83
CA ALA A 66 -19.82 20.13 9.42
C ALA A 66 -18.76 20.82 8.54
N LEU A 67 -18.14 21.90 9.03
CA LEU A 67 -17.07 22.62 8.34
C LEU A 67 -15.82 21.75 8.15
N SER A 68 -15.44 20.95 9.16
CA SER A 68 -14.34 19.99 9.04
C SER A 68 -14.55 19.03 7.87
N GLN A 69 -15.79 18.56 7.68
CA GLN A 69 -16.15 17.71 6.56
C GLN A 69 -16.13 18.48 5.23
N ALA A 70 -16.69 19.69 5.20
CA ALA A 70 -16.73 20.51 3.99
C ALA A 70 -15.31 20.79 3.45
N VAL A 71 -14.36 21.10 4.34
CA VAL A 71 -12.94 21.31 3.99
C VAL A 71 -12.32 20.04 3.40
N GLN A 72 -12.61 18.87 3.99
CA GLN A 72 -12.12 17.58 3.51
C GLN A 72 -12.58 17.31 2.07
N VAL A 73 -13.87 17.53 1.80
CA VAL A 73 -14.49 17.24 0.50
C VAL A 73 -14.08 18.25 -0.57
N SER A 74 -13.96 19.54 -0.21
CA SER A 74 -13.65 20.60 -1.17
C SER A 74 -12.17 20.66 -1.56
N SER A 75 -11.26 20.44 -0.61
CA SER A 75 -9.85 20.77 -0.80
C SER A 75 -9.07 19.70 -1.57
N GLY A 76 -9.52 18.45 -1.61
CA GLY A 76 -8.92 17.34 -2.40
C GLY A 76 -7.41 17.11 -2.24
N THR A 77 -6.75 17.79 -1.29
CA THR A 77 -5.30 17.92 -1.16
C THR A 77 -4.86 17.39 0.20
N ALA A 78 -3.62 16.93 0.30
CA ALA A 78 -3.07 16.44 1.56
C ALA A 78 -3.13 17.49 2.68
N LYS A 79 -2.87 18.77 2.36
CA LYS A 79 -2.98 19.89 3.31
C LYS A 79 -4.41 20.08 3.80
N GLY A 80 -5.40 20.07 2.89
CA GLY A 80 -6.81 20.15 3.25
C GLY A 80 -7.24 19.05 4.22
N ARG A 81 -6.72 17.83 4.02
CA ARG A 81 -7.00 16.71 4.92
C ARG A 81 -6.42 16.90 6.32
N ILE A 82 -5.20 17.40 6.43
CA ILE A 82 -4.58 17.70 7.71
C ILE A 82 -5.38 18.79 8.43
N ILE A 83 -5.80 19.84 7.71
CA ILE A 83 -6.60 20.94 8.28
C ILE A 83 -7.95 20.40 8.81
N SER A 84 -8.64 19.57 8.03
CA SER A 84 -9.91 18.95 8.44
C SER A 84 -9.78 18.16 9.74
N VAL A 85 -8.77 17.27 9.82
CA VAL A 85 -8.51 16.46 11.03
C VAL A 85 -8.17 17.34 12.22
N THR A 86 -7.30 18.33 12.05
CA THR A 86 -6.92 19.24 13.12
C THR A 86 -8.14 20.01 13.62
N LEU A 87 -8.98 20.53 12.72
CA LEU A 87 -10.21 21.25 13.06
C LEU A 87 -11.20 20.36 13.83
N LEU A 88 -11.34 19.09 13.42
CA LEU A 88 -12.21 18.13 14.10
C LEU A 88 -11.74 17.88 15.54
N ILE A 89 -10.44 17.60 15.73
CA ILE A 89 -9.87 17.30 17.05
C ILE A 89 -9.92 18.54 17.95
N THR A 90 -9.56 19.72 17.44
CA THR A 90 -9.59 20.96 18.23
C THR A 90 -11.01 21.35 18.60
N CYS A 91 -11.98 21.22 17.68
CA CYS A 91 -13.39 21.43 17.98
C CYS A 91 -13.87 20.48 19.09
N LEU A 92 -13.52 19.20 19.01
CA LEU A 92 -13.88 18.21 20.02
C LEU A 92 -13.27 18.57 21.40
N MET A 93 -11.97 18.89 21.45
CA MET A 93 -11.29 19.26 22.69
C MET A 93 -11.85 20.54 23.30
N MET A 94 -12.09 21.58 22.48
CA MET A 94 -12.70 22.83 22.95
C MET A 94 -14.11 22.58 23.50
N LEU A 95 -14.94 21.81 22.79
CA LEU A 95 -16.27 21.45 23.27
C LEU A 95 -16.21 20.73 24.62
N MET A 96 -15.32 19.75 24.77
CA MET A 96 -15.17 19.03 26.04
C MET A 96 -14.68 19.93 27.18
N ALA A 97 -13.73 20.83 26.91
CA ALA A 97 -13.29 21.82 27.90
C ALA A 97 -14.46 22.75 28.31
N THR A 98 -15.26 23.22 27.35
CA THR A 98 -16.45 24.05 27.65
C THR A 98 -17.49 23.28 28.45
N LEU A 99 -17.76 22.01 28.15
CA LEU A 99 -18.69 21.18 28.93
C LEU A 99 -18.19 20.92 30.36
N ILE A 100 -16.87 20.86 30.56
CA ILE A 100 -16.28 20.79 31.90
C ILE A 100 -16.42 22.11 32.65
N ILE A 101 -16.16 23.24 32.00
CA ILE A 101 -16.29 24.57 32.60
C ILE A 101 -17.75 24.83 33.01
N THR A 102 -18.70 24.52 32.13
CA THR A 102 -20.13 24.81 32.33
C THR A 102 -20.88 23.76 33.14
N GLY A 103 -20.41 22.52 33.17
CA GLY A 103 -21.17 21.37 33.69
C GLY A 103 -22.19 20.79 32.72
N GLY A 104 -22.56 21.53 31.66
CA GLY A 104 -23.68 21.17 30.81
C GLY A 104 -24.99 20.99 31.60
N ASN A 105 -25.90 20.18 31.05
CA ASN A 105 -27.18 19.93 31.72
C ASN A 105 -26.97 18.98 32.92
N ALA A 106 -27.41 19.41 34.11
CA ALA A 106 -27.30 18.67 35.37
C ALA A 106 -25.88 18.23 35.74
N SER A 107 -24.86 19.03 35.39
CA SER A 107 -23.44 18.74 35.69
C SER A 107 -22.91 17.44 35.06
N THR A 108 -23.58 16.90 34.03
CA THR A 108 -23.21 15.65 33.34
C THR A 108 -22.28 15.85 32.14
N GLY A 109 -22.03 17.10 31.74
CA GLY A 109 -21.16 17.48 30.63
C GLY A 109 -19.77 16.81 30.64
N PRO A 110 -19.07 16.71 31.78
CA PRO A 110 -17.75 16.09 31.84
C PRO A 110 -17.69 14.63 31.36
N LEU A 111 -18.78 13.87 31.40
CA LEU A 111 -18.80 12.46 30.98
C LEU A 111 -18.47 12.29 29.49
N TRP A 112 -18.67 13.31 28.67
CA TRP A 112 -18.36 13.25 27.24
C TRP A 112 -16.85 13.30 26.95
N ILE A 113 -16.01 13.68 27.93
CA ILE A 113 -14.56 13.78 27.74
C ILE A 113 -13.93 12.45 27.28
N TYR A 114 -14.54 11.30 27.59
CA TYR A 114 -14.05 9.98 27.20
C TYR A 114 -14.07 9.73 25.68
N THR A 115 -14.72 10.59 24.88
CA THR A 115 -14.62 10.50 23.41
C THR A 115 -13.30 11.05 22.88
N VAL A 116 -12.60 11.91 23.65
CA VAL A 116 -11.38 12.59 23.19
C VAL A 116 -10.23 11.61 22.92
N PRO A 117 -9.89 10.66 23.81
CA PRO A 117 -8.74 9.80 23.60
C PRO A 117 -8.82 8.90 22.35
N PRO A 118 -9.90 8.13 22.11
CA PRO A 118 -9.94 7.26 20.93
C PRO A 118 -9.95 8.05 19.63
N VAL A 119 -10.66 9.19 19.57
CA VAL A 119 -10.69 10.05 18.37
C VAL A 119 -9.31 10.66 18.09
N THR A 120 -8.66 11.19 19.12
CA THR A 120 -7.34 11.83 18.98
C THR A 120 -6.28 10.81 18.58
N MET A 121 -6.25 9.66 19.24
CA MET A 121 -5.28 8.60 18.94
C MET A 121 -5.46 8.06 17.51
N PHE A 122 -6.70 7.82 17.10
CA PHE A 122 -6.99 7.29 15.76
C PHE A 122 -6.54 8.23 14.63
N PHE A 123 -6.78 9.54 14.77
CA PHE A 123 -6.50 10.50 13.70
C PHE A 123 -5.09 11.09 13.73
N ALA A 124 -4.56 11.39 14.92
CA ALA A 124 -3.21 11.94 15.06
C ALA A 124 -2.12 10.84 15.05
N GLY A 125 -2.51 9.56 15.23
CA GLY A 125 -1.60 8.43 15.39
C GLY A 125 -0.89 8.43 16.74
N PHE A 126 -0.04 7.42 17.00
CA PHE A 126 0.54 7.20 18.33
C PHE A 126 1.31 8.41 18.90
N ARG A 127 2.33 8.89 18.19
CA ARG A 127 3.24 9.94 18.72
C ARG A 127 2.56 11.30 18.89
N ARG A 128 1.90 11.80 17.83
CA ARG A 128 1.23 13.10 17.86
C ARG A 128 -0.03 13.06 18.73
N GLY A 129 -0.76 11.94 18.71
CA GLY A 129 -1.91 11.70 19.57
C GLY A 129 -1.53 11.77 21.04
N LEU A 130 -0.46 11.07 21.44
CA LEU A 130 0.05 11.12 22.81
C LEU A 130 0.43 12.54 23.24
N PHE A 131 1.16 13.28 22.40
CA PHE A 131 1.53 14.67 22.70
C PHE A 131 0.29 15.58 22.87
N THR A 132 -0.67 15.48 21.95
CA THR A 132 -1.89 16.30 21.97
C THR A 132 -2.75 15.96 23.20
N LEU A 133 -2.86 14.67 23.52
CA LEU A 133 -3.64 14.19 24.65
C LEU A 133 -3.01 14.58 25.99
N SER A 134 -1.68 14.53 26.11
CA SER A 134 -0.95 15.04 27.28
C SER A 134 -1.17 16.53 27.48
N GLY A 135 -1.09 17.33 26.40
CA GLY A 135 -1.38 18.77 26.46
C GLY A 135 -2.82 19.05 26.89
N PHE A 136 -3.79 18.34 26.32
CA PHE A 136 -5.20 18.46 26.73
C PHE A 136 -5.42 18.04 28.18
N THR A 137 -4.77 16.96 28.63
CA THR A 137 -4.83 16.50 30.03
C THR A 137 -4.33 17.59 30.98
N ALA A 138 -3.20 18.22 30.67
CA ALA A 138 -2.65 19.31 31.47
C ALA A 138 -3.62 20.50 31.59
N ILE A 139 -4.30 20.86 30.48
CA ILE A 139 -5.35 21.89 30.48
C ILE A 139 -6.51 21.49 31.39
N ILE A 140 -7.01 20.25 31.29
CA ILE A 140 -8.13 19.78 32.12
C ILE A 140 -7.76 19.75 33.61
N VAL A 141 -6.54 19.33 33.94
CA VAL A 141 -6.03 19.38 35.33
C VAL A 141 -5.99 20.82 35.84
N ALA A 142 -5.48 21.77 35.04
CA ALA A 142 -5.44 23.17 35.43
C ALA A 142 -6.84 23.77 35.62
N LEU A 143 -7.82 23.40 34.79
CA LEU A 143 -9.21 23.83 34.93
C LEU A 143 -9.86 23.27 36.21
N LEU A 144 -9.81 21.94 36.41
CA LEU A 144 -10.49 21.26 37.50
C LEU A 144 -9.92 21.60 38.89
N PHE A 145 -8.61 21.84 38.98
CA PHE A 145 -7.92 22.11 40.24
C PHE A 145 -7.50 23.58 40.38
N SER A 146 -8.17 24.49 39.67
CA SER A 146 -7.99 25.92 39.85
C SER A 146 -8.37 26.36 41.28
N PRO A 147 -7.64 27.31 41.91
CA PRO A 147 -7.95 27.77 43.26
C PRO A 147 -9.39 28.29 43.36
N ASN A 148 -10.14 27.82 44.37
CA ASN A 148 -11.54 28.19 44.60
C ASN A 148 -12.47 28.00 43.38
N ASP A 149 -12.16 27.06 42.49
CA ASP A 149 -12.93 26.79 41.27
C ASP A 149 -13.07 28.02 40.34
N ALA A 150 -12.12 28.95 40.39
CA ALA A 150 -12.20 30.24 39.68
C ALA A 150 -12.39 30.13 38.15
N LEU A 151 -12.02 29.00 37.54
CA LEU A 151 -12.16 28.74 36.11
C LEU A 151 -13.42 27.94 35.74
N LEU A 152 -14.25 27.56 36.73
CA LEU A 152 -15.45 26.74 36.53
C LEU A 152 -16.71 27.56 36.82
N LEU A 153 -17.76 27.34 36.02
CA LEU A 153 -19.10 27.91 36.23
C LEU A 153 -20.01 26.96 37.03
N THR A 154 -19.54 25.74 37.30
CA THR A 154 -20.21 24.73 38.12
C THR A 154 -19.25 24.22 39.19
N THR A 155 -19.79 23.76 40.30
CA THR A 155 -19.01 23.11 41.35
C THR A 155 -18.95 21.61 41.11
N TYR A 156 -17.78 21.02 41.37
CA TYR A 156 -17.60 19.57 41.38
C TYR A 156 -16.97 19.14 42.69
N THR A 157 -17.43 18.01 43.23
CA THR A 157 -16.78 17.42 44.40
C THR A 157 -15.36 16.96 44.04
N TYR A 158 -14.47 16.99 45.03
CA TYR A 158 -13.10 16.49 44.87
C TYR A 158 -13.07 15.03 44.38
N GLU A 159 -13.98 14.20 44.91
CA GLU A 159 -14.16 12.81 44.47
C GLU A 159 -14.51 12.69 42.99
N PHE A 160 -15.39 13.56 42.48
CA PHE A 160 -15.75 13.56 41.07
C PHE A 160 -14.56 13.96 40.19
N LYS A 161 -13.86 15.04 40.55
CA LYS A 161 -12.69 15.54 39.79
C LYS A 161 -11.60 14.47 39.66
N THR A 162 -11.26 13.81 40.77
CA THR A 162 -10.23 12.77 40.80
C THR A 162 -10.65 11.51 40.03
N ARG A 163 -11.89 11.02 40.21
CA ARG A 163 -12.42 9.87 39.45
C ARG A 163 -12.49 10.14 37.96
N LEU A 164 -12.93 11.33 37.55
CA LEU A 164 -12.95 11.76 36.14
C LEU A 164 -11.54 11.72 35.55
N LEU A 165 -10.54 12.26 36.26
CA LEU A 165 -9.16 12.28 35.79
C LEU A 165 -8.56 10.87 35.70
N TYR A 166 -8.69 10.03 36.72
CA TYR A 166 -8.14 8.66 36.71
C TYR A 166 -8.78 7.79 35.62
N SER A 167 -10.11 7.88 35.46
CA SER A 167 -10.80 7.15 34.39
C SER A 167 -10.41 7.69 33.00
N PHE A 168 -10.25 9.01 32.84
CA PHE A 168 -9.79 9.61 31.59
C PHE A 168 -8.38 9.17 31.22
N LEU A 169 -7.46 9.15 32.19
CA LEU A 169 -6.10 8.63 32.00
C LEU A 169 -6.12 7.13 31.65
N THR A 170 -7.01 6.35 32.26
CA THR A 170 -7.18 4.93 31.95
C THR A 170 -7.64 4.72 30.49
N VAL A 171 -8.68 5.44 30.07
CA VAL A 171 -9.18 5.39 28.68
C VAL A 171 -8.12 5.91 27.69
N SER A 172 -7.35 6.91 28.10
CA SER A 172 -6.23 7.44 27.33
C SER A 172 -5.12 6.42 27.13
N PHE A 173 -4.71 5.74 28.19
CA PHE A 173 -3.74 4.66 28.13
C PHE A 173 -4.23 3.52 27.24
N LEU A 174 -5.48 3.06 27.41
CA LEU A 174 -6.05 1.99 26.59
C LEU A 174 -6.14 2.38 25.12
N SER A 175 -6.55 3.62 24.83
CA SER A 175 -6.61 4.15 23.46
C SER A 175 -5.21 4.24 22.83
N ALA A 176 -4.21 4.64 23.61
CA ALA A 176 -2.83 4.70 23.17
C ALA A 176 -2.24 3.31 22.91
N PHE A 177 -2.51 2.35 23.79
CA PHE A 177 -2.11 0.95 23.63
C PHE A 177 -2.77 0.31 22.40
N TYR A 178 -4.07 0.52 22.22
CA TYR A 178 -4.81 0.02 21.07
C TYR A 178 -4.22 0.57 19.76
N GLU A 179 -3.98 1.88 19.68
CA GLU A 179 -3.42 2.49 18.47
C GLU A 179 -2.00 2.02 18.19
N TYR A 180 -1.16 1.86 19.23
CA TYR A 180 0.18 1.28 19.09
C TYR A 180 0.12 -0.16 18.54
N SER A 181 -0.73 -1.00 19.13
CA SER A 181 -0.91 -2.39 18.70
C SER A 181 -1.43 -2.48 17.26
N ARG A 182 -2.42 -1.63 16.92
CA ARG A 182 -2.99 -1.53 15.57
C ARG A 182 -1.94 -1.11 14.55
N GLN A 183 -1.14 -0.09 14.86
CA GLN A 183 -0.08 0.42 13.96
C GLN A 183 0.96 -0.67 13.69
N LYS A 184 1.46 -1.33 14.74
CA LYS A 184 2.43 -2.43 14.61
C LYS A 184 1.89 -3.62 13.81
N SER A 185 0.62 -3.96 14.03
CA SER A 185 -0.04 -5.05 13.29
C SER A 185 -0.16 -4.73 11.81
N TYR A 186 -0.48 -3.48 11.46
CA TYR A 186 -0.54 -3.02 10.08
C TYR A 186 0.83 -3.09 9.40
N ASP A 187 1.88 -2.56 10.04
CA ASP A 187 3.24 -2.58 9.50
C ASP A 187 3.72 -4.02 9.26
N THR A 188 3.40 -4.93 10.19
CA THR A 188 3.71 -6.36 10.07
C THR A 188 2.94 -7.01 8.91
N ALA A 189 1.65 -6.68 8.75
CA ALA A 189 0.83 -7.22 7.66
C ALA A 189 1.35 -6.76 6.30
N VAL A 190 1.72 -5.49 6.15
CA VAL A 190 2.33 -4.95 4.92
C VAL A 190 3.64 -5.67 4.62
N PHE A 191 4.54 -5.78 5.60
CA PHE A 191 5.80 -6.49 5.43
C PHE A 191 5.63 -7.96 5.02
N LEU A 192 4.70 -8.67 5.64
CA LEU A 192 4.41 -10.06 5.28
C LEU A 192 3.80 -10.17 3.88
N SER A 193 2.94 -9.22 3.49
CA SER A 193 2.36 -9.16 2.15
C SER A 193 3.46 -9.00 1.09
N GLU A 194 4.39 -8.05 1.29
CA GLU A 194 5.52 -7.84 0.37
C GLU A 194 6.44 -9.08 0.30
N LYS A 195 6.68 -9.73 1.45
CA LYS A 195 7.50 -10.95 1.49
C LYS A 195 6.83 -12.10 0.75
N PHE A 196 5.53 -12.30 0.93
CA PHE A 196 4.78 -13.32 0.22
C PHE A 196 4.70 -13.04 -1.28
N GLU A 197 4.54 -11.78 -1.68
CA GLU A 197 4.58 -11.39 -3.09
C GLU A 197 5.93 -11.73 -3.71
N LYS A 198 7.05 -11.38 -3.06
CA LYS A 198 8.38 -11.76 -3.55
C LYS A 198 8.57 -13.28 -3.65
N GLN A 199 8.15 -14.03 -2.64
CA GLN A 199 8.22 -15.51 -2.68
C GLN A 199 7.33 -16.11 -3.76
N ALA A 200 6.17 -15.50 -4.03
CA ALA A 200 5.24 -15.98 -5.04
C ALA A 200 5.68 -15.67 -6.48
N LEU A 201 6.48 -14.61 -6.68
CA LEU A 201 6.86 -14.12 -8.01
C LEU A 201 8.30 -14.41 -8.41
N HIS A 202 9.17 -14.81 -7.47
CA HIS A 202 10.56 -15.15 -7.76
C HIS A 202 10.83 -16.65 -7.66
N ASP A 203 11.78 -17.12 -8.45
CA ASP A 203 12.31 -18.48 -8.39
C ASP A 203 13.32 -18.60 -7.23
N SER A 204 13.17 -19.64 -6.42
CA SER A 204 14.00 -19.80 -5.21
C SER A 204 15.45 -20.15 -5.49
N LEU A 205 15.75 -20.72 -6.67
CA LEU A 205 17.08 -21.16 -7.05
C LEU A 205 17.89 -20.04 -7.68
N THR A 206 17.31 -19.35 -8.67
CA THR A 206 17.98 -18.34 -9.51
C THR A 206 17.71 -16.91 -9.07
N HIS A 207 16.72 -16.68 -8.20
CA HIS A 207 16.22 -15.36 -7.77
C HIS A 207 15.64 -14.47 -8.88
N LEU A 208 15.59 -14.96 -10.12
CA LEU A 208 14.87 -14.33 -11.22
C LEU A 208 13.35 -14.39 -10.96
N LEU A 209 12.56 -13.69 -11.77
CA LEU A 209 11.12 -13.89 -11.76
C LEU A 209 10.82 -15.36 -12.10
N ASN A 210 9.94 -16.02 -11.37
CA ASN A 210 9.41 -17.31 -11.80
C ASN A 210 8.38 -17.12 -12.93
N ARG A 211 7.87 -18.22 -13.49
CA ARG A 211 6.86 -18.19 -14.55
C ARG A 211 5.68 -17.26 -14.26
N ARG A 212 5.18 -17.22 -13.01
CA ARG A 212 4.08 -16.34 -12.61
C ARG A 212 4.51 -14.87 -12.63
N GLY A 213 5.69 -14.56 -12.10
CA GLY A 213 6.27 -13.21 -12.18
C GLY A 213 6.51 -12.75 -13.63
N GLY A 214 7.06 -13.62 -14.48
CA GLY A 214 7.25 -13.35 -15.90
C GLY A 214 5.92 -13.10 -16.63
N GLN A 215 4.89 -13.90 -16.36
CA GLN A 215 3.56 -13.74 -16.93
C GLN A 215 2.93 -12.39 -16.55
N GLN A 216 3.07 -11.97 -15.29
CA GLN A 216 2.58 -10.65 -14.85
C GLN A 216 3.28 -9.50 -15.58
N GLN A 217 4.60 -9.59 -15.77
CA GLN A 217 5.35 -8.59 -16.53
C GLN A 217 4.95 -8.55 -18.01
N LEU A 218 4.73 -9.72 -18.63
CA LEU A 218 4.20 -9.81 -20.00
C LEU A 218 2.84 -9.11 -20.13
N GLU A 219 1.91 -9.35 -19.20
CA GLU A 219 0.58 -8.73 -19.21
C GLU A 219 0.64 -7.21 -19.02
N GLN A 220 1.56 -6.73 -18.18
CA GLN A 220 1.81 -5.31 -17.97
C GLN A 220 2.33 -4.63 -19.24
N GLU A 221 3.33 -5.21 -19.89
CA GLU A 221 3.89 -4.69 -21.14
C GLU A 221 2.89 -4.82 -22.32
N TYR A 222 2.10 -5.89 -22.38
CA TYR A 222 1.01 -6.00 -23.35
C TYR A 222 -0.04 -4.90 -23.17
N SER A 223 -0.41 -4.61 -21.92
CA SER A 223 -1.32 -3.50 -21.61
C SER A 223 -0.73 -2.14 -21.98
N ARG A 224 0.60 -1.98 -21.83
CA ARG A 224 1.32 -0.77 -22.26
C ARG A 224 1.32 -0.63 -23.78
N LEU A 225 1.65 -1.69 -24.52
CA LEU A 225 1.57 -1.76 -25.98
C LEU A 225 0.19 -1.32 -26.48
N GLN A 226 -0.89 -1.79 -25.85
CA GLN A 226 -2.25 -1.42 -26.26
C GLN A 226 -2.55 0.09 -26.10
N ARG A 227 -1.94 0.75 -25.11
CA ARG A 227 -2.10 2.19 -24.85
C ARG A 227 -1.15 3.07 -25.65
N SER A 228 0.15 2.73 -25.67
CA SER A 228 1.19 3.56 -26.29
C SER A 228 1.40 3.26 -27.77
N LYS A 229 0.91 2.12 -28.25
CA LYS A 229 1.15 1.57 -29.60
C LYS A 229 2.63 1.37 -29.95
N LYS A 230 3.52 1.35 -28.94
CA LYS A 230 4.93 1.01 -29.10
C LYS A 230 5.13 -0.51 -29.01
N PRO A 231 5.78 -1.16 -30.00
CA PRO A 231 6.03 -2.59 -29.98
C PRO A 231 6.97 -2.99 -28.84
N PHE A 232 6.93 -4.25 -28.45
CA PHE A 232 7.93 -4.87 -27.60
C PHE A 232 8.22 -6.28 -28.10
N ALA A 233 9.37 -6.83 -27.74
CA ALA A 233 9.77 -8.16 -28.15
C ALA A 233 9.89 -9.09 -26.94
N ILE A 234 9.74 -10.38 -27.20
CA ILE A 234 10.02 -11.43 -26.21
C ILE A 234 10.96 -12.45 -26.82
N ALA A 235 11.72 -13.13 -25.97
CA ALA A 235 12.52 -14.27 -26.38
C ALA A 235 12.38 -15.43 -25.40
N LEU A 236 12.11 -16.63 -25.92
CA LEU A 236 12.17 -17.86 -25.15
C LEU A 236 13.52 -18.52 -25.40
N ALA A 237 14.20 -18.89 -24.33
CA ALA A 237 15.52 -19.47 -24.36
C ALA A 237 15.57 -20.74 -23.53
N ASP A 238 16.40 -21.69 -23.92
CA ASP A 238 16.54 -22.98 -23.25
C ASP A 238 18.00 -23.43 -23.26
N ILE A 239 18.47 -23.91 -22.11
CA ILE A 239 19.85 -24.41 -21.96
C ILE A 239 20.00 -25.71 -22.74
N ASP A 240 20.92 -25.69 -23.69
CA ASP A 240 21.14 -26.84 -24.56
C ASP A 240 21.65 -28.05 -23.79
N ARG A 241 20.98 -29.20 -24.00
CA ARG A 241 21.37 -30.49 -23.41
C ARG A 241 21.42 -30.48 -21.88
N PHE A 242 20.60 -29.65 -21.23
CA PHE A 242 20.56 -29.57 -19.76
C PHE A 242 20.25 -30.91 -19.08
N LYS A 243 19.34 -31.70 -19.65
CA LYS A 243 19.08 -33.07 -19.17
C LYS A 243 20.34 -33.95 -19.15
N SER A 244 21.18 -33.88 -20.19
CA SER A 244 22.44 -34.64 -20.23
C SER A 244 23.43 -34.20 -19.15
N ILE A 245 23.40 -32.93 -18.74
CA ILE A 245 24.20 -32.42 -17.61
C ILE A 245 23.72 -33.05 -16.31
N ASN A 246 22.40 -33.04 -16.07
CA ASN A 246 21.80 -33.67 -14.88
C ASN A 246 22.08 -35.18 -14.84
N ASP A 247 21.87 -35.88 -15.95
CA ASP A 247 22.03 -37.33 -16.04
C ASP A 247 23.50 -37.74 -15.81
N ALA A 248 24.47 -36.95 -16.26
CA ALA A 248 25.89 -37.26 -16.14
C ALA A 248 26.52 -36.82 -14.81
N LEU A 249 26.04 -35.73 -14.21
CA LEU A 249 26.71 -35.04 -13.10
C LEU A 249 25.83 -34.86 -11.85
N GLY A 250 24.56 -35.26 -11.91
CA GLY A 250 23.60 -35.11 -10.83
C GLY A 250 22.92 -33.74 -10.80
N HIS A 251 21.78 -33.68 -10.12
CA HIS A 251 20.93 -32.50 -10.05
C HIS A 251 21.59 -31.30 -9.34
N GLU A 252 22.44 -31.54 -8.33
CA GLU A 252 23.13 -30.45 -7.62
C GLU A 252 24.03 -29.63 -8.57
N VAL A 253 24.71 -30.31 -9.51
CA VAL A 253 25.54 -29.65 -10.52
C VAL A 253 24.67 -28.90 -11.53
N GLY A 254 23.53 -29.47 -11.93
CA GLY A 254 22.55 -28.79 -12.78
C GLY A 254 22.02 -27.50 -12.14
N ASP A 255 21.74 -27.53 -10.85
CA ASP A 255 21.30 -26.35 -10.08
C ASP A 255 22.38 -25.25 -10.06
N GLU A 256 23.65 -25.61 -9.91
CA GLU A 256 24.76 -24.65 -10.01
C GLU A 256 24.91 -24.10 -11.44
N VAL A 257 24.71 -24.92 -12.49
CA VAL A 257 24.64 -24.43 -13.87
C VAL A 257 23.55 -23.39 -14.02
N LEU A 258 22.33 -23.68 -13.54
CA LEU A 258 21.18 -22.76 -13.62
C LEU A 258 21.46 -21.42 -12.94
N LYS A 259 22.01 -21.42 -11.71
CA LYS A 259 22.37 -20.19 -10.99
C LYS A 259 23.37 -19.34 -11.78
N ARG A 260 24.41 -19.98 -12.33
CA ARG A 260 25.48 -19.28 -13.06
C ARG A 260 25.01 -18.75 -14.40
N VAL A 261 24.22 -19.53 -15.12
CA VAL A 261 23.58 -19.11 -16.37
C VAL A 261 22.67 -17.93 -16.07
N ALA A 262 21.74 -18.04 -15.11
CA ALA A 262 20.85 -16.95 -14.72
C ALA A 262 21.61 -15.65 -14.39
N GLY A 263 22.69 -15.72 -13.61
CA GLY A 263 23.54 -14.57 -13.31
C GLY A 263 24.19 -13.95 -14.55
N LYS A 264 24.68 -14.77 -15.49
CA LYS A 264 25.26 -14.30 -16.76
C LYS A 264 24.21 -13.63 -17.64
N LEU A 265 23.05 -14.26 -17.81
CA LEU A 265 21.92 -13.73 -18.56
C LEU A 265 21.50 -12.36 -18.02
N ASN A 266 21.31 -12.27 -16.69
CA ASN A 266 20.86 -11.05 -16.03
C ASN A 266 21.87 -9.89 -16.12
N SER A 267 23.17 -10.18 -16.17
CA SER A 267 24.21 -9.13 -16.25
C SER A 267 24.29 -8.40 -17.60
N ARG A 268 23.62 -8.93 -18.64
CA ARG A 268 23.57 -8.31 -19.99
C ARG A 268 22.29 -7.52 -20.26
N LEU A 269 21.35 -7.53 -19.32
CA LEU A 269 20.07 -6.86 -19.50
C LEU A 269 20.15 -5.37 -19.18
N ARG A 270 19.39 -4.58 -19.93
CA ARG A 270 19.19 -3.16 -19.65
C ARG A 270 18.29 -3.03 -18.42
N GLY A 271 18.29 -1.87 -17.77
CA GLY A 271 17.49 -1.64 -16.57
C GLY A 271 15.97 -1.79 -16.75
N GLN A 272 15.47 -1.77 -17.99
CA GLN A 272 14.06 -1.99 -18.32
C GLN A 272 13.75 -3.41 -18.80
N ASP A 273 14.75 -4.19 -19.18
CA ASP A 273 14.54 -5.55 -19.69
C ASP A 273 14.20 -6.49 -18.53
N VAL A 274 13.39 -7.50 -18.79
CA VAL A 274 12.95 -8.44 -17.76
C VAL A 274 13.45 -9.84 -18.10
N LEU A 275 13.95 -10.54 -17.08
CA LEU A 275 14.29 -11.97 -17.15
C LEU A 275 13.44 -12.77 -16.18
N SER A 276 12.88 -13.86 -16.70
CA SER A 276 12.16 -14.85 -15.90
C SER A 276 12.69 -16.26 -16.17
N ARG A 277 12.78 -17.08 -15.13
CA ARG A 277 12.84 -18.53 -15.26
C ARG A 277 11.43 -19.05 -15.57
N TRP A 278 11.21 -19.34 -16.84
CA TRP A 278 9.91 -19.70 -17.40
C TRP A 278 9.54 -21.16 -17.15
N GLY A 279 10.55 -22.03 -17.11
CA GLY A 279 10.43 -23.47 -16.91
C GLY A 279 11.63 -24.04 -16.14
N GLY A 280 11.84 -25.35 -16.22
CA GLY A 280 12.97 -26.02 -15.55
C GLY A 280 14.32 -25.42 -15.95
N GLU A 281 14.63 -25.48 -17.24
CA GLU A 281 15.83 -24.90 -17.88
C GLU A 281 15.52 -23.77 -18.88
N GLU A 282 14.26 -23.30 -18.89
CA GLU A 282 13.77 -22.30 -19.83
C GLU A 282 13.76 -20.90 -19.21
N PHE A 283 14.15 -19.91 -20.00
CA PHE A 283 14.16 -18.50 -19.64
C PHE A 283 13.33 -17.68 -20.62
N LEU A 284 12.57 -16.72 -20.09
CA LEU A 284 11.83 -15.74 -20.87
C LEU A 284 12.48 -14.37 -20.69
N PHE A 285 12.80 -13.75 -21.81
CA PHE A 285 13.20 -12.36 -21.91
C PHE A 285 12.02 -11.51 -22.39
N ILE A 286 11.87 -10.33 -21.81
CA ILE A 286 10.93 -9.30 -22.25
C ILE A 286 11.74 -8.03 -22.49
N TYR A 287 11.63 -7.49 -23.70
CA TYR A 287 12.36 -6.30 -24.16
C TYR A 287 11.35 -5.17 -24.44
N PRO A 288 11.04 -4.32 -23.45
CA PRO A 288 10.10 -3.20 -23.64
C PRO A 288 10.59 -2.25 -24.74
N GLU A 289 9.64 -1.71 -25.51
CA GLU A 289 9.91 -0.72 -26.56
C GLU A 289 11.03 -1.14 -27.55
N THR A 290 11.09 -2.43 -27.88
CA THR A 290 12.13 -3.03 -28.72
C THR A 290 11.50 -3.81 -29.87
N ASP A 291 11.99 -3.60 -31.09
CA ASP A 291 11.59 -4.35 -32.30
C ASP A 291 12.32 -5.70 -32.40
N GLU A 292 11.90 -6.54 -33.34
CA GLU A 292 12.50 -7.88 -33.51
C GLU A 292 14.01 -7.82 -33.81
N ALA A 293 14.46 -6.88 -34.65
CA ALA A 293 15.86 -6.77 -35.05
C ALA A 293 16.78 -6.44 -33.86
N ASN A 294 16.38 -5.48 -33.02
CA ASN A 294 17.14 -5.12 -31.82
C ASN A 294 17.07 -6.23 -30.75
N ALA A 295 15.93 -6.92 -30.63
CA ALA A 295 15.79 -8.07 -29.73
C ALA A 295 16.68 -9.25 -30.16
N MET A 296 16.76 -9.52 -31.47
CA MET A 296 17.69 -10.52 -32.04
C MET A 296 19.14 -10.17 -31.72
N SER A 297 19.54 -8.90 -31.86
CA SER A 297 20.89 -8.45 -31.50
C SER A 297 21.18 -8.65 -30.02
N ALA A 298 20.24 -8.32 -29.12
CA ALA A 298 20.39 -8.53 -27.69
C ALA A 298 20.47 -10.03 -27.33
N ALA A 299 19.61 -10.86 -27.93
CA ALA A 299 19.61 -12.30 -27.74
C ALA A 299 20.93 -12.94 -28.22
N GLU A 300 21.48 -12.49 -29.35
CA GLU A 300 22.75 -13.01 -29.86
C GLU A 300 23.93 -12.64 -28.96
N GLN A 301 23.93 -11.43 -28.37
CA GLN A 301 24.94 -11.05 -27.37
C GLN A 301 24.88 -11.96 -26.13
N VAL A 302 23.66 -12.27 -25.68
CA VAL A 302 23.43 -13.18 -24.55
C VAL A 302 23.91 -14.60 -24.88
N ARG A 303 23.59 -15.11 -26.08
CA ARG A 303 24.05 -16.42 -26.56
C ARG A 303 25.57 -16.49 -26.60
N LYS A 304 26.23 -15.51 -27.25
CA LYS A 304 27.69 -15.41 -27.34
C LYS A 304 28.34 -15.34 -25.96
N LEU A 305 27.76 -14.59 -25.01
CA LEU A 305 28.28 -14.53 -23.65
C LEU A 305 28.38 -15.91 -23.01
N LEU A 306 27.32 -16.73 -23.13
CA LEU A 306 27.33 -18.08 -22.55
C LEU A 306 28.32 -19.01 -23.26
N ASP A 307 28.39 -18.92 -24.60
CA ASP A 307 29.27 -19.72 -25.44
C ASP A 307 30.76 -19.41 -25.18
N GLU A 308 31.11 -18.14 -25.10
CA GLU A 308 32.50 -17.66 -24.93
C GLU A 308 32.96 -17.67 -23.47
N SER A 309 32.03 -17.74 -22.52
CA SER A 309 32.33 -17.79 -21.08
C SER A 309 31.85 -19.10 -20.50
N PRO A 310 32.71 -20.11 -20.38
CA PRO A 310 32.37 -21.34 -19.69
C PRO A 310 31.96 -21.10 -18.23
N VAL A 311 31.20 -22.04 -17.66
CA VAL A 311 30.82 -22.01 -16.25
C VAL A 311 31.80 -22.89 -15.47
N VAL A 312 32.37 -22.36 -14.38
CA VAL A 312 33.24 -23.13 -13.48
C VAL A 312 32.40 -23.68 -12.34
N ILE A 313 32.35 -25.01 -12.22
CA ILE A 313 31.62 -25.73 -11.16
C ILE A 313 32.56 -26.77 -10.56
N ASN A 314 32.75 -26.75 -9.25
CA ASN A 314 33.67 -27.64 -8.53
C ASN A 314 35.09 -27.67 -9.13
N GLY A 315 35.58 -26.51 -9.57
CA GLY A 315 36.92 -26.37 -10.18
C GLY A 315 37.02 -26.87 -11.64
N GLN A 316 35.92 -27.31 -12.25
CA GLN A 316 35.90 -27.78 -13.63
C GLN A 316 35.17 -26.79 -14.55
N THR A 317 35.82 -26.47 -15.67
CA THR A 317 35.28 -25.60 -16.71
C THR A 317 34.30 -26.37 -17.59
N ARG A 318 33.08 -25.85 -17.73
CA ARG A 318 31.99 -26.47 -18.50
C ARG A 318 31.44 -25.50 -19.53
N ASN A 319 31.44 -25.91 -20.80
CA ASN A 319 30.82 -25.14 -21.86
C ASN A 319 29.32 -25.41 -21.85
N VAL A 320 28.53 -24.35 -21.75
CA VAL A 320 27.06 -24.41 -21.72
C VAL A 320 26.57 -23.44 -22.79
N THR A 321 25.77 -23.93 -23.73
CA THR A 321 25.18 -23.12 -24.79
C THR A 321 23.68 -22.96 -24.57
N ILE A 322 23.08 -22.01 -25.27
CA ILE A 322 21.65 -21.71 -25.17
C ILE A 322 21.07 -21.58 -26.58
N SER A 323 19.87 -22.10 -26.78
CA SER A 323 19.09 -21.85 -27.99
C SER A 323 18.00 -20.82 -27.68
N ILE A 324 17.71 -19.91 -28.60
CA ILE A 324 16.77 -18.78 -28.35
C ILE A 324 15.83 -18.59 -29.55
N GLY A 325 14.54 -18.42 -29.26
CA GLY A 325 13.51 -18.01 -30.22
C GLY A 325 12.97 -16.62 -29.88
N VAL A 326 13.00 -15.68 -30.83
CA VAL A 326 12.60 -14.27 -30.65
C VAL A 326 11.33 -13.97 -31.42
N THR A 327 10.45 -13.14 -30.87
CA THR A 327 9.28 -12.62 -31.60
C THR A 327 8.92 -11.22 -31.14
N GLU A 328 8.43 -10.41 -32.07
CA GLU A 328 7.89 -9.07 -31.78
C GLU A 328 6.36 -9.10 -31.59
N LEU A 329 5.90 -8.29 -30.63
CA LEU A 329 4.49 -8.01 -30.38
C LEU A 329 4.14 -6.61 -30.87
N THR A 330 3.22 -6.57 -31.83
CA THR A 330 2.59 -5.35 -32.33
C THR A 330 1.16 -5.24 -31.78
N PRO A 331 0.46 -4.10 -31.90
CA PRO A 331 -0.91 -3.97 -31.42
C PRO A 331 -1.90 -4.99 -32.00
N SER A 332 -1.55 -5.61 -33.14
CA SER A 332 -2.35 -6.64 -33.81
C SER A 332 -2.06 -8.08 -33.34
N THR A 333 -0.96 -8.30 -32.60
CA THR A 333 -0.55 -9.62 -32.11
C THR A 333 -1.20 -9.90 -30.76
N SER A 334 -1.77 -11.10 -30.56
CA SER A 334 -2.20 -11.54 -29.23
C SER A 334 -1.01 -12.06 -28.41
N LEU A 335 -1.06 -11.94 -27.09
CA LEU A 335 0.01 -12.44 -26.22
C LEU A 335 0.21 -13.96 -26.35
N SER A 336 -0.87 -14.72 -26.49
CA SER A 336 -0.81 -16.17 -26.70
C SER A 336 -0.13 -16.53 -28.02
N ASP A 337 -0.45 -15.83 -29.11
CA ASP A 337 0.16 -16.10 -30.41
C ASP A 337 1.66 -15.78 -30.41
N ALA A 338 2.05 -14.71 -29.71
CA ALA A 338 3.46 -14.36 -29.55
C ALA A 338 4.23 -15.48 -28.83
N LEU A 339 3.72 -15.97 -27.69
CA LEU A 339 4.37 -17.07 -26.97
C LEU A 339 4.50 -18.33 -27.85
N ILE A 340 3.46 -18.68 -28.62
CA ILE A 340 3.51 -19.81 -29.57
C ILE A 340 4.57 -19.58 -30.66
N LYS A 341 4.68 -18.35 -31.18
CA LYS A 341 5.68 -17.99 -32.21
C LYS A 341 7.12 -18.07 -31.66
N ALA A 342 7.36 -17.53 -30.46
CA ALA A 342 8.65 -17.63 -29.80
C ALA A 342 9.06 -19.09 -29.53
N ASP A 343 8.12 -19.91 -29.08
CA ASP A 343 8.36 -21.34 -28.83
C ASP A 343 8.70 -22.10 -30.11
N LYS A 344 7.97 -21.85 -31.21
CA LYS A 344 8.30 -22.41 -32.53
C LYS A 344 9.70 -22.01 -33.01
N ALA A 345 10.08 -20.75 -32.82
CA ALA A 345 11.42 -20.27 -33.18
C ALA A 345 12.50 -20.93 -32.32
N LEU A 346 12.27 -21.09 -31.02
CA LEU A 346 13.16 -21.81 -30.12
C LEU A 346 13.30 -23.29 -30.52
N TYR A 347 12.19 -23.95 -30.85
CA TYR A 347 12.21 -25.33 -31.33
C TYR A 347 13.04 -25.45 -32.61
N LYS A 348 12.85 -24.52 -33.57
CA LYS A 348 13.67 -24.50 -34.78
C LYS A 348 15.15 -24.27 -34.49
N ALA A 349 15.50 -23.44 -33.50
CA ALA A 349 16.88 -23.23 -33.08
C ALA A 349 17.50 -24.52 -32.52
N LYS A 350 16.73 -25.31 -31.77
CA LYS A 350 17.18 -26.61 -31.26
C LYS A 350 17.36 -27.65 -32.37
N ASP A 351 16.47 -27.68 -33.35
CA ASP A 351 16.50 -28.63 -34.47
C ASP A 351 17.62 -28.32 -35.48
N SER A 352 17.87 -27.05 -35.75
CA SER A 352 18.91 -26.57 -36.66
C SER A 352 20.33 -26.63 -36.07
N GLY A 353 20.57 -27.41 -35.02
CA GLY A 353 21.91 -27.62 -34.45
C GLY A 353 22.21 -26.99 -33.09
N ARG A 354 21.23 -26.33 -32.46
CA ARG A 354 21.37 -25.62 -31.15
C ARG A 354 22.35 -24.45 -31.19
N ASN A 355 22.61 -23.82 -30.03
CA ASN A 355 23.52 -22.69 -29.87
C ASN A 355 23.29 -21.57 -30.92
N GLN A 356 22.04 -21.15 -31.09
CA GLN A 356 21.67 -20.13 -32.06
C GLN A 356 20.39 -19.40 -31.68
N VAL A 357 20.18 -18.25 -32.32
CA VAL A 357 18.99 -17.41 -32.17
C VAL A 357 18.20 -17.42 -33.47
N ILE A 358 16.89 -17.67 -33.40
CA ILE A 358 15.99 -17.64 -34.55
C ILE A 358 14.85 -16.65 -34.30
N ALA A 359 14.56 -15.83 -35.31
CA ALA A 359 13.40 -14.94 -35.30
C ALA A 359 12.15 -15.68 -35.75
N ALA A 360 11.00 -15.40 -35.14
CA ALA A 360 9.74 -15.99 -35.55
C ALA A 360 9.30 -15.55 -36.95
N SER A 361 9.73 -14.37 -37.41
CA SER A 361 9.48 -13.89 -38.79
C SER A 361 10.26 -14.66 -39.87
N SER A 362 11.30 -15.41 -39.49
CA SER A 362 12.11 -16.21 -40.42
C SER A 362 11.61 -17.65 -40.58
N LEU A 363 10.50 -18.00 -39.93
CA LEU A 363 9.80 -19.29 -40.07
C LEU A 363 8.70 -19.17 -41.13
#